data_AF-A0A2T2VK64-F1
#
_entry.id   AF-A0A2T2VK64-F1
#
_cell.length_a   1.000
_cell.length_b   1.000
_cell.length_c   1.000
_cell.angle_alpha   90.00
_cell.angle_beta   90.00
_cell.angle_gamma   90.00
#
_symmetry.space_group_name_H-M   'P 1'
#
loop_
_entity.id
_entity.type
_entity.pdbx_description
1 polymer ?
#
loop_
_entity_poly.entity_id
_entity_poly.type
_entity_poly.pdbx_seq_one_letter_code
_entity_poly.pdbx_strand_id
1 'polypeptide(L)'
;MEQLSPNWVTEGKMDFEHKKYLLLAYLNHVQRHFEEQELYPFMSDLVYHYNNLLTIRNQKKQVKDQFPEQISKIDLQNFKVEYEKILEDEDYMEELESILNFAIPKVQEHLEIGKNLYEEVESKLRISPVGIVPLRP
;
A
#
# COMPACT_ATOMS: atom_id res chain seq x y z
N MET A 1 8.83 -0.13 13.10
CA MET A 1 7.52 0.56 12.91
C MET A 1 6.58 -0.51 12.40
N GLU A 2 5.55 -0.82 13.18
CA GLU A 2 4.68 -1.98 12.91
C GLU A 2 3.66 -1.69 11.79
N GLN A 3 3.31 -0.42 11.56
CA GLN A 3 2.36 -0.01 10.53
C GLN A 3 2.78 1.31 9.90
N LEU A 4 2.64 1.41 8.58
CA LEU A 4 2.84 2.63 7.83
C LEU A 4 1.53 3.43 7.85
N SER A 5 1.60 4.74 8.04
CA SER A 5 0.38 5.57 8.05
C SER A 5 -0.32 5.51 6.68
N PRO A 6 -1.66 5.51 6.62
CA PRO A 6 -2.42 5.66 5.38
C PRO A 6 -1.95 6.84 4.51
N ASN A 7 -1.57 7.94 5.17
CA ASN A 7 -1.20 9.21 4.55
C ASN A 7 0.31 9.46 4.62
N TRP A 8 1.14 8.43 4.82
CA TRP A 8 2.59 8.57 5.01
C TRP A 8 3.29 9.38 3.91
N VAL A 9 2.71 9.49 2.71
CA VAL A 9 3.25 10.28 1.59
C VAL A 9 3.03 11.78 1.80
N THR A 10 1.84 12.19 2.25
CA THR A 10 1.42 13.60 2.33
C THR A 10 1.55 14.19 3.73
N GLU A 11 1.49 13.35 4.76
CA GLU A 11 1.53 13.81 6.16
C GLU A 11 2.94 14.31 6.55
N GLY A 12 3.01 15.32 7.40
CA GLY A 12 4.29 15.84 7.92
C GLY A 12 5.16 16.50 6.84
N LYS A 13 6.49 16.42 6.98
CA LYS A 13 7.41 17.02 6.01
C LYS A 13 7.46 16.19 4.72
N MET A 14 7.07 16.79 3.60
CA MET A 14 7.23 16.22 2.27
C MET A 14 8.69 16.35 1.83
N ASP A 15 9.47 15.35 2.17
CA ASP A 15 10.92 15.28 1.95
C ASP A 15 11.25 13.87 1.47
N PHE A 16 11.80 13.77 0.27
CA PHE A 16 12.02 12.53 -0.44
C PHE A 16 12.91 11.58 0.35
N GLU A 17 13.99 12.09 0.95
CA GLU A 17 14.90 11.25 1.74
C GLU A 17 14.18 10.65 2.94
N HIS A 18 13.46 11.48 3.71
CA HIS A 18 12.71 11.01 4.85
C HIS A 18 11.67 9.95 4.46
N LYS A 19 10.86 10.23 3.43
CA LYS A 19 9.82 9.34 2.93
C LYS A 19 10.38 8.04 2.37
N LYS A 20 11.51 8.10 1.68
CA LYS A 20 12.27 6.93 1.20
C LYS A 20 12.66 6.02 2.36
N TYR A 21 13.28 6.56 3.42
CA TYR A 21 13.69 5.73 4.56
C TYR A 21 12.51 5.17 5.34
N LEU A 22 11.44 5.95 5.48
CA LEU A 22 10.19 5.49 6.11
C LEU A 22 9.63 4.27 5.37
N LEU A 23 9.54 4.34 4.04
CA LEU A 23 9.07 3.23 3.22
C LEU A 23 10.01 2.03 3.31
N LEU A 24 11.33 2.24 3.21
CA LEU A 24 12.30 1.14 3.29
C LEU A 24 12.24 0.41 4.65
N ALA A 25 12.04 1.15 5.74
CA ALA A 25 11.86 0.57 7.06
C ALA A 25 10.58 -0.29 7.15
N TYR A 26 9.48 0.20 6.57
CA TYR A 26 8.23 -0.56 6.48
C TYR A 26 8.37 -1.82 5.61
N LEU A 27 8.96 -1.70 4.41
CA LEU A 27 9.16 -2.83 3.52
C LEU A 27 10.07 -3.90 4.13
N ASN A 28 11.12 -3.48 4.86
CA ASN A 28 11.96 -4.41 5.61
C ASN A 28 11.17 -5.16 6.69
N HIS A 29 10.24 -4.49 7.38
CA HIS A 29 9.37 -5.14 8.35
C HIS A 29 8.45 -6.18 7.69
N VAL A 30 7.78 -5.82 6.59
CA VAL A 30 6.93 -6.74 5.83
C VAL A 30 7.72 -7.94 5.31
N GLN A 31 8.91 -7.70 4.74
CA GLN A 31 9.75 -8.77 4.21
C GLN A 31 10.13 -9.79 5.29
N ARG A 32 10.47 -9.35 6.50
CA ARG A 32 10.79 -10.25 7.62
C ARG A 32 9.62 -11.18 7.96
N HIS A 33 8.40 -10.67 7.96
CA HIS A 33 7.22 -11.49 8.18
C HIS A 33 6.98 -12.49 7.03
N PHE A 34 7.21 -12.09 5.78
CA PHE A 34 7.15 -13.02 4.66
C PHE A 34 8.22 -14.13 4.74
N GLU A 35 9.43 -13.80 5.20
CA GLU A 35 10.49 -14.78 5.46
C GLU A 35 10.10 -15.77 6.57
N GLU A 36 9.31 -15.34 7.54
CA GLU A 36 8.72 -16.18 8.60
C GLU A 36 7.43 -16.92 8.16
N GLN A 37 7.08 -16.85 6.87
CA GLN A 37 5.84 -17.39 6.28
C GLN A 37 4.54 -16.78 6.86
N GLU A 38 4.64 -15.61 7.48
CA GLU A 38 3.51 -14.84 8.00
C GLU A 38 2.96 -13.92 6.91
N LEU A 39 2.11 -14.46 6.04
CA LEU A 39 1.58 -13.68 4.90
C LEU A 39 0.57 -12.61 5.34
N TYR A 40 -0.32 -12.93 6.28
CA TYR A 40 -1.35 -12.02 6.77
C TYR A 40 -1.07 -11.60 8.22
N PRO A 41 -1.33 -10.33 8.60
CA PRO A 41 -2.07 -9.30 7.85
C PRO A 41 -1.23 -8.48 6.84
N PHE A 42 0.08 -8.67 6.78
CA PHE A 42 1.03 -7.81 6.06
C PHE A 42 0.77 -7.69 4.55
N MET A 43 0.32 -8.77 3.90
CA MET A 43 -0.06 -8.72 2.48
C MET A 43 -1.24 -7.78 2.23
N SER A 44 -2.25 -7.78 3.11
CA SER A 44 -3.40 -6.88 2.99
C SER A 44 -3.00 -5.41 3.16
N ASP A 45 -2.11 -5.14 4.12
CA ASP A 45 -1.58 -3.80 4.37
C ASP A 45 -0.73 -3.29 3.20
N LEU A 46 0.12 -4.15 2.64
CA LEU A 46 0.93 -3.83 1.46
C LEU A 46 0.06 -3.52 0.22
N VAL A 47 -1.00 -4.30 -0.01
CA VAL A 47 -1.98 -4.04 -1.08
C VAL A 47 -2.69 -2.71 -0.86
N TYR A 48 -3.08 -2.39 0.38
CA TYR A 48 -3.70 -1.12 0.73
C TYR A 48 -2.79 0.07 0.38
N HIS A 49 -1.54 0.05 0.83
CA HIS A 49 -0.59 1.13 0.52
C HIS A 49 -0.26 1.25 -0.96
N TYR A 50 -0.16 0.13 -1.69
CA TYR A 50 0.03 0.14 -3.13
C TYR A 50 -1.13 0.84 -3.86
N ASN A 51 -2.37 0.50 -3.49
CA ASN A 51 -3.56 1.12 -4.06
C ASN A 51 -3.63 2.61 -3.75
N ASN A 52 -3.22 3.04 -2.55
CA ASN A 52 -3.12 4.45 -2.21
C ASN A 52 -2.10 5.17 -3.11
N LEU A 53 -0.90 4.61 -3.29
CA LEU A 53 0.12 5.19 -4.19
C LEU A 53 -0.37 5.31 -5.64
N LEU A 54 -1.06 4.28 -6.14
CA LEU A 54 -1.68 4.32 -7.47
C LEU A 54 -2.79 5.37 -7.56
N THR A 55 -3.59 5.51 -6.50
CA THR A 55 -4.64 6.51 -6.40
C THR A 55 -4.05 7.91 -6.48
N ILE A 56 -2.99 8.21 -5.71
CA ILE A 56 -2.30 9.51 -5.76
C ILE A 56 -1.74 9.77 -7.17
N ARG A 57 -1.06 8.78 -7.75
CA ARG A 57 -0.50 8.88 -9.12
C ARG A 57 -1.57 9.10 -10.19
N ASN A 58 -2.74 8.49 -10.04
CA ASN A 58 -3.84 8.59 -11.01
C ASN A 58 -4.72 9.82 -10.79
N GLN A 59 -4.93 10.26 -9.55
CA GLN A 59 -5.63 11.50 -9.21
C GLN A 59 -4.89 12.71 -9.77
N LYS A 60 -3.55 12.70 -9.73
CA LYS A 60 -2.75 13.66 -10.48
C LYS A 60 -3.10 13.72 -11.98
N LYS A 61 -3.43 12.58 -12.60
CA LYS A 61 -3.86 12.52 -14.01
C LYS A 61 -5.32 12.96 -14.22
N GLN A 62 -6.19 12.78 -13.23
CA GLN A 62 -7.65 13.02 -13.34
C GLN A 62 -8.14 14.37 -12.80
N VAL A 63 -7.35 15.12 -12.03
CA VAL A 63 -7.73 16.46 -11.53
C VAL A 63 -7.75 17.52 -12.63
N LYS A 64 -7.36 17.17 -13.87
CA LYS A 64 -7.77 17.96 -15.03
C LYS A 64 -9.28 17.88 -15.30
N ASP A 65 -9.99 16.82 -14.86
CA ASP A 65 -11.37 16.57 -15.29
C ASP A 65 -12.40 16.02 -14.27
N GLN A 66 -12.11 15.29 -13.16
CA GLN A 66 -13.12 14.95 -12.10
C GLN A 66 -12.56 14.08 -10.94
N PHE A 67 -13.11 14.24 -9.72
CA PHE A 67 -12.72 13.54 -8.47
C PHE A 67 -13.51 12.23 -8.21
N PRO A 68 -12.88 11.07 -7.88
CA PRO A 68 -13.59 9.80 -7.62
C PRO A 68 -13.96 9.55 -6.14
N GLU A 69 -15.09 8.86 -5.94
CA GLU A 69 -15.84 8.72 -4.68
C GLU A 69 -15.38 7.59 -3.70
N GLN A 70 -14.25 6.92 -3.93
CA GLN A 70 -13.92 5.65 -3.24
C GLN A 70 -13.01 5.74 -2.00
N ILE A 71 -12.67 6.93 -1.50
CA ILE A 71 -11.88 7.09 -0.28
C ILE A 71 -12.84 7.29 0.91
N SER A 72 -12.46 6.83 2.11
CA SER A 72 -13.24 7.07 3.33
C SER A 72 -13.47 8.58 3.52
N LYS A 73 -14.66 8.99 3.97
CA LYS A 73 -15.06 10.40 4.07
C LYS A 73 -14.15 11.24 4.99
N ILE A 74 -13.47 10.59 5.93
CA ILE A 74 -12.60 11.23 6.93
C ILE A 74 -11.18 11.39 6.37
N ASP A 75 -10.64 10.35 5.73
CA ASP A 75 -9.34 10.44 5.05
C ASP A 75 -9.40 11.45 3.90
N LEU A 76 -10.54 11.51 3.18
CA LEU A 76 -10.77 12.48 2.09
C LEU A 76 -10.62 13.94 2.51
N GLN A 77 -11.08 14.32 3.70
CA GLN A 77 -11.09 15.74 4.08
C GLN A 77 -9.70 16.25 4.41
N ASN A 78 -8.94 15.49 5.19
CA ASN A 78 -7.55 15.83 5.51
C ASN A 78 -6.67 15.75 4.25
N PHE A 79 -6.86 14.68 3.46
CA PHE A 79 -6.13 14.50 2.21
C PHE A 79 -6.41 15.62 1.21
N LYS A 80 -7.67 16.07 1.07
CA LYS A 80 -8.04 17.16 0.18
C LYS A 80 -7.34 18.47 0.56
N VAL A 81 -7.29 18.81 1.85
CA VAL A 81 -6.68 20.07 2.31
C VAL A 81 -5.15 20.03 2.18
N GLU A 82 -4.50 18.89 2.47
CA GLU A 82 -3.06 18.73 2.24
C GLU A 82 -2.72 18.73 0.75
N TYR A 83 -3.54 18.09 -0.07
CA TYR A 83 -3.35 17.99 -1.52
C TYR A 83 -3.59 19.32 -2.26
N GLU A 84 -4.61 20.10 -1.87
CA GLU A 84 -4.84 21.43 -2.43
C GLU A 84 -3.64 22.37 -2.22
N LYS A 85 -2.96 22.27 -1.07
CA LYS A 85 -1.73 23.03 -0.79
C LYS A 85 -0.56 22.60 -1.68
N ILE A 86 -0.48 21.30 -2.01
CA ILE A 86 0.59 20.74 -2.86
C ILE A 86 0.43 21.20 -4.32
N LEU A 87 -0.80 21.39 -4.81
CA LEU A 87 -1.06 21.85 -6.18
C LEU A 87 -0.65 23.31 -6.43
N GLU A 88 -0.52 24.12 -5.38
CA GLU A 88 -0.15 25.53 -5.48
C GLU A 88 1.37 25.74 -5.56
N ASP A 89 2.17 24.70 -5.31
CA ASP A 89 3.63 24.78 -5.19
C ASP A 89 4.34 23.76 -6.11
N GLU A 90 5.09 24.26 -7.09
CA GLU A 90 5.82 23.44 -8.08
C GLU A 90 6.88 22.53 -7.41
N ASP A 91 7.54 23.00 -6.35
CA ASP A 91 8.59 22.24 -5.66
C ASP A 91 8.01 21.02 -4.94
N TYR A 92 6.82 21.16 -4.33
CA TYR A 92 6.13 20.04 -3.66
C TYR A 92 5.65 18.99 -4.66
N MET A 93 5.24 19.42 -5.86
CA MET A 93 4.81 18.49 -6.91
C MET A 93 5.97 17.63 -7.44
N GLU A 94 7.15 18.21 -7.61
CA GLU A 94 8.36 17.48 -8.01
C GLU A 94 8.80 16.48 -6.93
N GLU A 95 8.72 16.87 -5.66
CA GLU A 95 9.06 15.99 -4.54
C GLU A 95 8.08 14.82 -4.45
N LEU A 96 6.78 15.08 -4.57
CA LEU A 96 5.75 14.05 -4.61
C LEU A 96 5.98 13.07 -5.76
N GLU A 97 6.31 13.56 -6.96
CA GLU A 97 6.67 12.70 -8.08
C GLU A 97 7.85 11.79 -7.76
N SER A 98 8.91 12.36 -7.18
CA SER A 98 10.11 11.62 -6.80
C SER A 98 9.79 10.51 -5.81
N ILE A 99 8.94 10.80 -4.82
CA ILE A 99 8.46 9.80 -3.85
C ILE A 99 7.67 8.69 -4.56
N LEU A 100 6.70 9.03 -5.41
CA LEU A 100 5.86 8.04 -6.11
C LEU A 100 6.67 7.15 -7.05
N ASN A 101 7.59 7.75 -7.81
CA ASN A 101 8.46 7.05 -8.77
C ASN A 101 9.39 6.06 -8.07
N PHE A 102 9.82 6.36 -6.84
CA PHE A 102 10.59 5.44 -6.02
C PHE A 102 9.70 4.38 -5.34
N ALA A 103 8.58 4.79 -4.76
CA ALA A 103 7.79 3.96 -3.87
C ALA A 103 7.02 2.86 -4.60
N ILE A 104 6.35 3.19 -5.71
CA ILE A 104 5.50 2.26 -6.46
C ILE A 104 6.25 0.99 -6.89
N PRO A 105 7.40 1.07 -7.59
CA PRO A 105 8.10 -0.14 -8.01
C PRO A 105 8.61 -0.96 -6.82
N LYS A 106 8.98 -0.31 -5.71
CA LYS A 106 9.46 -0.98 -4.50
C LYS A 106 8.36 -1.75 -3.76
N VAL A 107 7.18 -1.16 -3.65
CA VAL A 107 6.00 -1.83 -3.09
C VAL A 107 5.55 -2.98 -4.00
N GLN A 108 5.55 -2.77 -5.32
CA GLN A 108 5.21 -3.80 -6.30
C GLN A 108 6.14 -5.03 -6.22
N GLU A 109 7.45 -4.81 -6.05
CA GLU A 109 8.43 -5.88 -5.84
C GLU A 109 8.06 -6.75 -4.63
N HIS A 110 7.68 -6.14 -3.50
CA HIS A 110 7.30 -6.88 -2.30
C HIS A 110 5.93 -7.57 -2.44
N LEU A 111 5.01 -6.99 -3.22
CA LEU A 111 3.74 -7.64 -3.53
C LEU A 111 3.95 -8.94 -4.32
N GLU A 112 4.90 -8.97 -5.25
CA GLU A 112 5.21 -10.19 -6.00
C GLU A 112 5.82 -11.25 -5.08
N ILE A 113 6.64 -10.87 -4.10
CA ILE A 113 7.15 -11.78 -3.08
C ILE A 113 6.00 -12.41 -2.29
N GLY A 114 5.08 -11.59 -1.77
CA GLY A 114 3.92 -12.07 -1.02
C GLY A 114 2.99 -12.97 -1.85
N LYS A 115 2.81 -12.64 -3.13
CA LYS A 115 2.03 -13.46 -4.07
C LYS A 115 2.68 -14.84 -4.29
N ASN A 116 4.00 -14.89 -4.51
CA ASN A 116 4.71 -16.17 -4.66
C ASN A 116 4.58 -17.04 -3.40
N LEU A 117 4.67 -16.43 -2.21
CA LEU A 117 4.45 -17.12 -0.95
C LEU A 117 3.01 -17.66 -0.83
N TYR A 118 2.01 -16.87 -1.23
CA TYR A 118 0.62 -17.32 -1.28
C TYR A 118 0.44 -18.55 -2.18
N GLU A 119 0.97 -18.50 -3.41
CA GLU A 119 0.89 -19.61 -4.36
C GLU A 119 1.56 -20.87 -3.82
N GLU A 120 2.69 -20.72 -3.10
CA GLU A 120 3.35 -21.84 -2.44
C GLU A 120 2.45 -22.50 -1.36
N VAL A 121 1.86 -21.69 -0.47
CA VAL A 121 0.96 -22.17 0.59
C VAL A 121 -0.28 -22.83 0.00
N GLU A 122 -0.90 -22.21 -1.00
CA GLU A 122 -2.08 -22.71 -1.70
C GLU A 122 -1.82 -24.08 -2.33
N SER A 123 -0.66 -24.26 -2.99
CA SER A 123 -0.29 -25.54 -3.62
C SER A 123 -0.17 -26.72 -2.64
N LYS A 124 0.10 -26.42 -1.36
CA LYS A 124 0.27 -27.41 -0.28
C LYS A 124 -0.98 -27.56 0.58
N LEU A 125 -1.98 -26.71 0.39
CA LEU A 125 -3.18 -26.67 1.21
C LEU A 125 -4.02 -27.94 1.02
N ARG A 126 -4.37 -28.61 2.12
CA ARG A 126 -5.33 -29.72 2.13
C ARG A 126 -6.43 -29.43 3.12
N ILE A 127 -7.65 -29.28 2.60
CA ILE A 127 -8.84 -29.10 3.42
C ILE A 127 -9.46 -30.47 3.66
N SER A 128 -9.80 -30.75 4.90
CA SER A 128 -10.50 -31.97 5.27
C SER A 128 -11.60 -31.64 6.27
N PRO A 129 -12.80 -32.24 6.13
CA PRO A 129 -13.88 -32.02 7.06
C PRO A 129 -13.50 -32.57 8.44
N VAL A 130 -13.80 -31.79 9.49
CA VAL A 130 -13.70 -32.24 10.89
C VAL A 130 -15.12 -32.42 11.41
N GLY A 131 -15.47 -33.64 11.80
CA GLY A 131 -16.79 -33.98 12.32
C GLY A 131 -17.41 -35.21 11.67
N ILE A 132 -18.71 -35.39 11.85
CA ILE A 132 -19.46 -36.53 11.30
C ILE A 132 -19.80 -36.21 9.84
N VAL A 133 -19.19 -36.95 8.92
CA VAL A 133 -19.51 -36.91 7.49
C VAL A 133 -20.47 -38.07 7.17
N PRO A 134 -21.61 -37.83 6.49
CA PRO A 134 -22.51 -38.90 6.09
C PRO A 134 -21.79 -39.95 5.24
N LEU A 135 -22.01 -41.23 5.52
CA LEU A 135 -21.42 -42.33 4.75
C LEU A 135 -21.93 -42.42 3.29
N ARG A 136 -22.99 -41.65 2.92
CA ARG A 136 -23.55 -41.56 1.57
C ARG A 136 -24.11 -40.15 1.28
N PRO A 137 -23.90 -39.58 0.08
CA PRO A 137 -24.47 -38.30 -0.35
C PRO A 137 -25.99 -38.38 -0.61
#